data_AF-A0A218W0F6-F1
#
_entry.id   AF-A0A218W0F6-F1
#
_cell.length_a   1.000
_cell.length_b   1.000
_cell.length_c   1.000
_cell.angle_alpha   90.00
_cell.angle_beta   90.00
_cell.angle_gamma   90.00
#
_symmetry.space_group_name_H-M   'P 1'
#
loop_
_entity.id
_entity.type
_entity.pdbx_description
1 polymer ?
#
loop_
_entity_poly.entity_id
_entity_poly.type
_entity_poly.pdbx_seq_one_letter_code
_entity_poly.pdbx_strand_id
1 'polypeptide(L)'
;MLEKRAYMLGYDLEETVKPNVDCLISFGVKREAVASVIAQYPQILGLPLKAKLSSQQYFFSLKLKIDSEKFARVIEKMPQIVSLNQQVIMKPYEFLLGRAIPSEEVAEMDVRCPQLLAQRVELMKNSYYYFKGEMGRPIKELVDFPEYFTYSLESRIKPRYQRLQSRGIRGSLNWFLNCSDQRFEERLQGDYIEADAAGLSFCMGGKLELPWSEMVSDEEDESEDEVP
;
A
#
# COMPACT_ATOMS: atom_id res chain seq x y z
N MET A 1 -9.25 24.09 -4.42
CA MET A 1 -10.21 23.33 -3.56
C MET A 1 -11.58 24.01 -3.54
N LEU A 2 -11.65 25.30 -3.18
CA LEU A 2 -12.91 26.05 -3.03
C LEU A 2 -13.66 26.30 -4.36
N GLU A 3 -12.95 26.51 -5.47
CA GLU A 3 -13.54 26.75 -6.80
C GLU A 3 -14.54 25.67 -7.24
N LYS A 4 -14.29 24.41 -6.88
CA LYS A 4 -15.16 23.27 -7.22
C LYS A 4 -16.12 22.88 -6.10
N ARG A 5 -16.03 23.51 -4.92
CA ARG A 5 -16.67 23.08 -3.66
C ARG A 5 -17.12 24.28 -2.83
N ALA A 6 -17.79 25.23 -3.47
CA ALA A 6 -18.27 26.45 -2.82
C ALA A 6 -19.19 26.19 -1.61
N TYR A 7 -19.89 25.05 -1.56
CA TYR A 7 -20.72 24.66 -0.41
C TYR A 7 -19.96 24.64 0.92
N MET A 8 -18.64 24.44 0.90
CA MET A 8 -17.81 24.45 2.11
C MET A 8 -17.78 25.81 2.80
N LEU A 9 -17.98 26.89 2.06
CA LEU A 9 -18.04 28.26 2.61
C LEU A 9 -19.32 28.49 3.42
N GLY A 10 -20.32 27.61 3.29
CA GLY A 10 -21.54 27.67 4.07
C GLY A 10 -21.43 27.01 5.45
N TYR A 11 -20.30 26.38 5.77
CA TYR A 11 -20.09 25.82 7.11
C TYR A 11 -19.66 26.91 8.10
N ASP A 12 -20.28 26.89 9.27
CA ASP A 12 -19.86 27.76 10.36
C ASP A 12 -18.46 27.37 10.87
N LEU A 13 -17.58 28.36 11.02
CA LEU A 13 -16.20 28.10 11.38
C LEU A 13 -16.06 27.60 12.82
N GLU A 14 -16.80 28.19 13.77
CA GLU A 14 -16.67 27.93 15.20
C GLU A 14 -17.54 26.74 15.64
N GLU A 15 -18.72 26.60 15.07
CA GLU A 15 -19.70 25.58 15.45
C GLU A 15 -19.54 24.28 14.67
N THR A 16 -18.97 24.33 13.45
CA THR A 16 -18.90 23.15 12.56
C THR A 16 -17.47 22.78 12.18
N VAL A 17 -16.71 23.70 11.59
CA VAL A 17 -15.39 23.38 11.02
C VAL A 17 -14.37 23.09 12.13
N LYS A 18 -14.16 23.99 13.09
CA LYS A 18 -13.19 23.80 14.17
C LYS A 18 -13.47 22.53 15.00
N PRO A 19 -14.71 22.26 15.47
CA PRO A 19 -14.99 21.05 16.23
C PRO A 19 -14.71 19.77 15.43
N ASN A 20 -14.98 19.76 14.12
CA ASN A 20 -14.70 18.60 13.28
C ASN A 20 -13.20 18.44 13.00
N VAL A 21 -12.45 19.52 12.87
CA VAL A 21 -10.97 19.48 12.81
C VAL A 21 -10.39 18.92 14.11
N ASP A 22 -10.81 19.45 15.25
CA ASP A 22 -10.36 18.98 16.57
C ASP A 22 -10.75 17.53 16.81
N CYS A 23 -11.93 17.12 16.31
CA CYS A 23 -12.37 15.73 16.37
C CYS A 23 -11.45 14.80 15.55
N LEU A 24 -10.96 15.18 14.38
CA LEU A 24 -9.99 14.35 13.65
C LEU A 24 -8.72 14.13 14.49
N ILE A 25 -8.21 15.22 15.09
CA ILE A 25 -7.00 15.19 15.92
C ILE A 25 -7.23 14.33 17.17
N SER A 26 -8.37 14.45 17.84
CA SER A 26 -8.66 13.66 19.05
C SER A 26 -8.80 12.16 18.77
N PHE A 27 -9.10 11.78 17.53
CA PHE A 27 -9.14 10.38 17.06
C PHE A 27 -7.79 9.88 16.53
N GLY A 28 -6.72 10.66 16.69
CA GLY A 28 -5.35 10.25 16.38
C GLY A 28 -4.87 10.60 14.98
N VAL A 29 -5.66 11.32 14.17
CA VAL A 29 -5.18 11.84 12.89
C VAL A 29 -4.10 12.88 13.15
N LYS A 30 -2.94 12.72 12.52
CA LYS A 30 -1.81 13.64 12.69
C LYS A 30 -2.18 15.03 12.22
N ARG A 31 -1.77 16.06 12.97
CA ARG A 31 -2.08 17.47 12.67
C ARG A 31 -1.62 17.85 11.25
N GLU A 32 -0.49 17.32 10.82
CA GLU A 32 0.11 17.56 9.50
C GLU A 32 -0.70 16.87 8.37
N ALA A 33 -1.42 15.79 8.70
CA ALA A 33 -2.24 15.04 7.74
C ALA A 33 -3.67 15.60 7.61
N VAL A 34 -4.17 16.37 8.60
CA VAL A 34 -5.54 16.91 8.61
C VAL A 34 -5.87 17.67 7.33
N ALA A 35 -4.98 18.53 6.85
CA ALA A 35 -5.20 19.30 5.62
C ALA A 35 -5.37 18.38 4.39
N SER A 36 -4.58 17.29 4.32
CA SER A 36 -4.69 16.28 3.25
C SER A 36 -6.01 15.50 3.35
N VAL A 37 -6.39 15.07 4.55
CA VAL A 37 -7.67 14.38 4.82
C VAL A 37 -8.85 15.23 4.34
N ILE A 38 -8.86 16.51 4.71
CA ILE A 38 -9.90 17.46 4.31
C ILE A 38 -9.85 17.69 2.79
N ALA A 39 -8.67 17.83 2.18
CA ALA A 39 -8.56 18.00 0.72
C ALA A 39 -9.09 16.80 -0.07
N GLN A 40 -8.86 15.57 0.42
CA GLN A 40 -9.33 14.33 -0.18
C GLN A 40 -10.85 14.15 -0.03
N TYR A 41 -11.43 14.53 1.11
CA TYR A 41 -12.85 14.34 1.41
C TYR A 41 -13.47 15.56 2.11
N PRO A 42 -13.71 16.66 1.40
CA PRO A 42 -13.99 17.95 2.05
C PRO A 42 -15.32 18.02 2.79
N GLN A 43 -16.30 17.20 2.38
CA GLN A 43 -17.57 17.06 3.08
C GLN A 43 -17.43 16.50 4.51
N ILE A 44 -16.26 15.96 4.89
CA ILE A 44 -16.00 15.49 6.26
C ILE A 44 -16.22 16.59 7.30
N LEU A 45 -16.01 17.85 6.91
CA LEU A 45 -16.18 19.02 7.76
C LEU A 45 -17.63 19.32 8.11
N GLY A 46 -18.61 18.83 7.34
CA GLY A 46 -20.04 19.03 7.61
C GLY A 46 -20.73 17.81 8.23
N LEU A 47 -19.99 16.74 8.52
CA LEU A 47 -20.56 15.52 9.09
C LEU A 47 -20.76 15.65 10.60
N PRO A 48 -21.67 14.86 11.20
CA PRO A 48 -21.68 14.62 12.66
C PRO A 48 -20.48 13.74 13.03
N LEU A 49 -19.28 14.31 12.94
CA LEU A 49 -18.04 13.58 12.77
C LEU A 49 -17.69 12.73 14.00
N LYS A 50 -17.86 13.29 15.20
CA LYS A 50 -17.62 12.57 16.46
C LYS A 50 -18.42 11.28 16.55
N ALA A 51 -19.73 11.33 16.28
CA ALA A 51 -20.58 10.15 16.34
C ALA A 51 -20.21 9.10 15.28
N LYS A 52 -19.90 9.55 14.06
CA LYS A 52 -19.48 8.66 12.97
C LYS A 52 -18.13 8.00 13.26
N LEU A 53 -17.14 8.77 13.70
CA LEU A 53 -15.81 8.26 14.05
C LEU A 53 -15.88 7.26 15.21
N SER A 54 -16.60 7.56 16.29
CA SER A 54 -16.77 6.63 17.41
C SER A 54 -17.38 5.30 16.95
N SER A 55 -18.47 5.35 16.19
CA SER A 55 -19.15 4.16 15.68
C SER A 55 -18.23 3.34 14.76
N GLN A 56 -17.54 4.02 13.85
CA GLN A 56 -16.69 3.36 12.87
C GLN A 56 -15.43 2.79 13.49
N GLN A 57 -14.77 3.51 14.41
CA GLN A 57 -13.62 3.01 15.16
C GLN A 57 -13.97 1.77 15.99
N TYR A 58 -15.12 1.79 16.69
CA TYR A 58 -15.58 0.64 17.45
C TYR A 58 -15.82 -0.58 16.54
N PHE A 59 -16.44 -0.38 15.38
CA PHE A 59 -16.62 -1.43 14.38
C PHE A 59 -15.29 -2.00 13.87
N PHE A 60 -14.32 -1.14 13.52
CA PHE A 60 -12.99 -1.56 13.06
C PHE A 60 -12.24 -2.38 14.13
N SER A 61 -12.28 -1.94 15.38
CA SER A 61 -11.67 -2.67 16.50
C SER A 61 -12.31 -4.04 16.72
N LEU A 62 -13.65 -4.08 16.76
CA LEU A 62 -14.37 -5.31 17.07
C LEU A 62 -14.32 -6.33 15.94
N LYS A 63 -14.53 -5.90 14.69
CA LYS A 63 -14.73 -6.78 13.52
C LYS A 63 -13.46 -7.00 12.70
N LEU A 64 -12.63 -5.98 12.53
CA LEU A 64 -11.45 -6.03 11.68
C LEU A 64 -10.14 -6.16 12.48
N LYS A 65 -10.21 -6.15 13.83
CA LYS A 65 -9.02 -6.19 14.71
C LYS A 65 -8.04 -5.03 14.47
N ILE A 66 -8.56 -3.90 14.02
CA ILE A 66 -7.80 -2.67 13.78
C ILE A 66 -7.97 -1.75 14.99
N ASP A 67 -6.87 -1.50 15.71
CA ASP A 67 -6.85 -0.62 16.87
C ASP A 67 -7.05 0.87 16.50
N SER A 68 -7.12 1.73 17.52
CA SER A 68 -7.33 3.17 17.36
C SER A 68 -6.25 3.86 16.53
N GLU A 69 -4.99 3.47 16.70
CA GLU A 69 -3.86 4.11 16.01
C GLU A 69 -3.87 3.72 14.53
N LYS A 70 -4.04 2.43 14.24
CA LYS A 70 -4.18 1.93 12.88
C LYS A 70 -5.43 2.49 12.19
N PHE A 71 -6.53 2.66 12.91
CA PHE A 71 -7.74 3.29 12.37
C PHE A 71 -7.50 4.76 11.97
N ALA A 72 -6.74 5.52 12.74
CA ALA A 72 -6.34 6.88 12.35
C ALA A 72 -5.56 6.88 11.03
N ARG A 73 -4.61 5.94 10.86
CA ARG A 73 -3.85 5.77 9.60
C ARG A 73 -4.75 5.40 8.41
N VAL A 74 -5.80 4.62 8.63
CA VAL A 74 -6.83 4.32 7.62
C VAL A 74 -7.53 5.61 7.19
N ILE A 75 -7.92 6.47 8.13
CA ILE A 75 -8.56 7.77 7.82
C ILE A 75 -7.62 8.68 7.03
N GLU A 76 -6.34 8.75 7.41
CA GLU A 76 -5.33 9.55 6.71
C GLU A 76 -5.21 9.17 5.22
N LYS A 77 -5.32 7.87 4.91
CA LYS A 77 -5.24 7.31 3.56
C LYS A 77 -6.56 7.32 2.79
N MET A 78 -7.70 7.20 3.49
CA MET A 78 -9.03 7.14 2.87
C MET A 78 -10.09 7.70 3.83
N PRO A 79 -10.26 9.03 3.87
CA PRO A 79 -11.21 9.68 4.79
C PRO A 79 -12.68 9.28 4.57
N GLN A 80 -13.02 8.79 3.37
CA GLN A 80 -14.36 8.31 3.02
C GLN A 80 -14.80 7.13 3.90
N ILE A 81 -13.86 6.43 4.56
CA ILE A 81 -14.14 5.29 5.43
C ILE A 81 -15.11 5.65 6.56
N VAL A 82 -15.12 6.92 6.99
CA VAL A 82 -16.00 7.45 8.05
C VAL A 82 -17.48 7.45 7.65
N SER A 83 -17.75 7.42 6.34
CA SER A 83 -19.10 7.41 5.79
C SER A 83 -19.48 6.10 5.09
N LEU A 84 -18.53 5.16 4.98
CA LEU A 84 -18.77 3.92 4.26
C LEU A 84 -19.63 2.97 5.11
N ASN A 85 -20.62 2.34 4.48
CA ASN A 85 -21.52 1.42 5.17
C ASN A 85 -20.73 0.18 5.63
N GLN A 86 -20.88 -0.20 6.91
CA GLN A 86 -20.23 -1.36 7.50
C GLN A 86 -20.51 -2.66 6.73
N GLN A 87 -21.71 -2.84 6.16
CA GLN A 87 -22.02 -3.99 5.31
C GLN A 87 -21.25 -3.99 3.98
N VAL A 88 -20.92 -2.81 3.45
CA VAL A 88 -20.08 -2.70 2.25
C VAL A 88 -18.63 -3.07 2.60
N ILE A 89 -18.14 -2.62 3.76
CA ILE A 89 -16.79 -2.94 4.26
C ILE A 89 -16.62 -4.44 4.53
N MET A 90 -17.61 -5.07 5.16
CA MET A 90 -17.51 -6.49 5.53
C MET A 90 -17.42 -7.41 4.31
N LYS A 91 -17.99 -7.04 3.16
CA LYS A 91 -18.01 -7.88 1.96
C LYS A 91 -16.59 -8.20 1.43
N PRO A 92 -15.71 -7.21 1.12
CA PRO A 92 -14.32 -7.48 0.78
C PRO A 92 -13.53 -8.20 1.87
N TYR A 93 -13.73 -7.80 3.13
CA TYR A 93 -13.03 -8.37 4.28
C TYR A 93 -13.31 -9.87 4.42
N GLU A 94 -14.59 -10.27 4.44
CA GLU A 94 -15.00 -11.68 4.50
C GLU A 94 -14.56 -12.48 3.28
N PHE A 95 -14.55 -11.85 2.10
CA PHE A 95 -14.03 -12.50 0.89
C PHE A 95 -12.57 -12.92 1.06
N LEU A 96 -11.71 -12.04 1.60
CA LEU A 96 -10.29 -12.29 1.84
C LEU A 96 -10.05 -13.35 2.92
N LEU A 97 -10.79 -13.30 4.03
CA LEU A 97 -10.77 -14.36 5.04
C LEU A 97 -11.11 -15.72 4.44
N GLY A 98 -12.11 -15.76 3.54
CA GLY A 98 -12.48 -16.95 2.78
C GLY A 98 -11.43 -17.45 1.78
N ARG A 99 -10.29 -16.76 1.61
CA ARG A 99 -9.13 -17.19 0.82
C ARG A 99 -8.00 -17.79 1.66
N ALA A 100 -8.27 -18.11 2.92
CA ALA A 100 -7.28 -18.59 3.90
C ALA A 100 -6.17 -17.57 4.20
N ILE A 101 -6.49 -16.27 4.09
CA ILE A 101 -5.62 -15.20 4.58
C ILE A 101 -6.00 -14.97 6.05
N PRO A 102 -5.04 -15.04 7.00
CA PRO A 102 -5.31 -14.79 8.43
C PRO A 102 -5.90 -13.40 8.66
N SER A 103 -6.74 -13.25 9.69
CA SER A 103 -7.38 -11.97 10.00
C SER A 103 -6.40 -10.84 10.27
N GLU A 104 -5.27 -11.15 10.91
CA GLU A 104 -4.21 -10.20 11.22
C GLU A 104 -3.57 -9.67 9.94
N GLU A 105 -3.35 -10.53 8.94
CA GLU A 105 -2.79 -10.15 7.65
C GLU A 105 -3.79 -9.31 6.84
N VAL A 106 -5.08 -9.67 6.87
CA VAL A 106 -6.13 -8.84 6.23
C VAL A 106 -6.20 -7.47 6.89
N ALA A 107 -6.12 -7.39 8.23
CA ALA A 107 -6.09 -6.12 8.94
C ALA A 107 -4.89 -5.25 8.52
N GLU A 108 -3.71 -5.82 8.37
CA GLU A 108 -2.53 -5.09 7.87
C GLU A 108 -2.68 -4.65 6.40
N MET A 109 -3.30 -5.49 5.56
CA MET A 109 -3.64 -5.12 4.18
C MET A 109 -4.58 -3.92 4.15
N ASP A 110 -5.63 -3.92 4.98
CA ASP A 110 -6.63 -2.85 5.07
C ASP A 110 -6.04 -1.53 5.59
N VAL A 111 -5.08 -1.59 6.53
CA VAL A 111 -4.37 -0.40 7.03
C VAL A 111 -3.44 0.18 5.96
N ARG A 112 -2.81 -0.68 5.15
CA ARG A 112 -1.90 -0.26 4.07
C ARG A 112 -2.66 0.31 2.88
N CYS A 113 -3.73 -0.35 2.47
CA CYS A 113 -4.58 -0.02 1.33
C CYS A 113 -6.08 -0.08 1.70
N PRO A 114 -6.62 0.96 2.38
CA PRO A 114 -8.04 1.00 2.76
C PRO A 114 -9.02 0.92 1.59
N GLN A 115 -8.57 1.26 0.37
CA GLN A 115 -9.38 1.18 -0.84
C GLN A 115 -9.84 -0.25 -1.16
N LEU A 116 -9.15 -1.26 -0.59
CA LEU A 116 -9.53 -2.66 -0.62
C LEU A 116 -10.94 -2.88 -0.05
N LEU A 117 -11.28 -2.19 1.04
CA LEU A 117 -12.57 -2.29 1.74
C LEU A 117 -13.75 -1.68 0.97
N ALA A 118 -13.47 -0.91 -0.09
CA ALA A 118 -14.48 -0.34 -0.99
C ALA A 118 -14.56 -1.06 -2.33
N GLN A 119 -13.80 -2.14 -2.54
CA GLN A 119 -13.83 -2.89 -3.79
C GLN A 119 -15.13 -3.69 -3.96
N ARG A 120 -15.48 -3.94 -5.22
CA ARG A 120 -16.57 -4.86 -5.55
C ARG A 120 -16.05 -6.30 -5.48
N VAL A 121 -16.70 -7.13 -4.67
CA VAL A 121 -16.30 -8.53 -4.46
C VAL A 121 -16.29 -9.33 -5.77
N GLU A 122 -17.16 -9.02 -6.73
CA GLU A 122 -17.14 -9.67 -8.04
C GLU A 122 -15.81 -9.43 -8.79
N LEU A 123 -15.30 -8.20 -8.74
CA LEU A 123 -14.03 -7.84 -9.39
C LEU A 123 -12.84 -8.45 -8.65
N MET A 124 -12.89 -8.49 -7.31
CA MET A 124 -11.87 -9.15 -6.50
C MET A 124 -11.81 -10.65 -6.77
N LYS A 125 -12.97 -11.31 -6.90
CA LYS A 125 -13.07 -12.73 -7.25
C LYS A 125 -12.40 -13.02 -8.59
N ASN A 126 -12.74 -12.25 -9.62
CA ASN A 126 -12.15 -12.42 -10.96
C ASN A 126 -10.62 -12.29 -10.91
N SER A 127 -10.13 -11.25 -10.23
CA SER A 127 -8.70 -10.98 -10.11
C SER A 127 -7.97 -12.04 -9.29
N TYR A 128 -8.59 -12.54 -8.21
CA TYR A 128 -8.04 -13.61 -7.39
C TYR A 128 -7.94 -14.94 -8.14
N TYR A 129 -8.98 -15.34 -8.88
CA TYR A 129 -8.95 -16.60 -9.62
C TYR A 129 -7.97 -16.55 -10.78
N TYR A 130 -7.83 -15.41 -11.44
CA TYR A 130 -6.75 -15.21 -12.41
C TYR A 130 -5.37 -15.34 -11.76
N PHE A 131 -5.15 -14.69 -10.61
CA PHE A 131 -3.89 -14.77 -9.87
C PHE A 131 -3.52 -16.21 -9.47
N LYS A 132 -4.49 -16.93 -8.90
CA LYS A 132 -4.24 -18.29 -8.39
C LYS A 132 -4.20 -19.35 -9.49
N GLY A 133 -5.02 -19.19 -10.54
CA GLY A 133 -5.14 -20.14 -11.65
C GLY A 133 -4.13 -19.89 -12.75
N GLU A 134 -4.21 -18.74 -13.41
CA GLU A 134 -3.39 -18.45 -14.60
C GLU A 134 -2.00 -17.92 -14.25
N MET A 135 -1.87 -17.10 -13.21
CA MET A 135 -0.55 -16.63 -12.79
C MET A 135 0.18 -17.70 -11.95
N GLY A 136 -0.55 -18.56 -11.25
CA GLY A 136 0.02 -19.63 -10.42
C GLY A 136 0.93 -19.14 -9.30
N ARG A 137 0.69 -17.92 -8.79
CA ARG A 137 1.57 -17.24 -7.83
C ARG A 137 1.15 -17.50 -6.37
N PRO A 138 2.08 -17.43 -5.40
CA PRO A 138 1.76 -17.63 -4.00
C PRO A 138 0.89 -16.50 -3.43
N ILE A 139 -0.11 -16.86 -2.59
CA ILE A 139 -1.06 -15.91 -1.99
C ILE A 139 -0.34 -14.84 -1.16
N LYS A 140 0.82 -15.15 -0.59
CA LYS A 140 1.65 -14.20 0.18
C LYS A 140 1.90 -12.90 -0.59
N GLU A 141 2.07 -12.95 -1.91
CA GLU A 141 2.27 -11.72 -2.70
C GLU A 141 1.04 -10.80 -2.73
N LEU A 142 -0.17 -11.34 -2.59
CA LEU A 142 -1.38 -10.52 -2.46
C LEU A 142 -1.43 -9.82 -1.10
N VAL A 143 -0.87 -10.45 -0.06
CA VAL A 143 -0.75 -9.88 1.29
C VAL A 143 0.30 -8.78 1.31
N ASP A 144 1.44 -9.02 0.66
CA ASP A 144 2.53 -8.05 0.52
C ASP A 144 2.12 -6.85 -0.35
N PHE A 145 1.27 -7.09 -1.37
CA PHE A 145 0.81 -6.08 -2.33
C PHE A 145 -0.73 -6.09 -2.52
N PRO A 146 -1.51 -5.62 -1.51
CA PRO A 146 -2.98 -5.62 -1.55
C PRO A 146 -3.56 -4.73 -2.66
N GLU A 147 -2.79 -3.73 -3.12
CA GLU A 147 -3.15 -2.86 -4.24
C GLU A 147 -3.43 -3.64 -5.53
N TYR A 148 -2.98 -4.89 -5.64
CA TYR A 148 -3.36 -5.80 -6.73
C TYR A 148 -4.88 -5.77 -7.02
N PHE A 149 -5.71 -5.81 -5.97
CA PHE A 149 -7.16 -5.82 -6.11
C PHE A 149 -7.77 -4.48 -6.56
N THR A 150 -6.98 -3.41 -6.57
CA THR A 150 -7.43 -2.08 -7.01
C THR A 150 -7.18 -1.85 -8.49
N TYR A 151 -6.36 -2.69 -9.14
CA TYR A 151 -6.13 -2.61 -10.58
C TYR A 151 -7.16 -3.40 -11.36
N SER A 152 -7.49 -2.89 -12.55
CA SER A 152 -8.37 -3.58 -13.48
C SER A 152 -7.73 -4.86 -14.00
N LEU A 153 -8.46 -5.97 -13.90
CA LEU A 153 -8.04 -7.26 -14.42
C LEU A 153 -7.78 -7.22 -15.92
N GLU A 154 -8.75 -6.71 -16.68
CA GLU A 154 -8.72 -6.77 -18.14
C GLU A 154 -7.80 -5.72 -18.77
N SER A 155 -7.74 -4.51 -18.20
CA SER A 155 -6.98 -3.42 -18.82
C SER A 155 -5.57 -3.24 -18.26
N ARG A 156 -5.24 -3.83 -17.10
CA ARG A 156 -3.91 -3.69 -16.50
C ARG A 156 -3.25 -5.01 -16.12
N ILE A 157 -3.92 -5.88 -15.37
CA ILE A 157 -3.27 -7.09 -14.84
C ILE A 157 -2.93 -8.08 -15.97
N LYS A 158 -3.93 -8.52 -16.74
CA LYS A 158 -3.72 -9.50 -17.83
C LYS A 158 -2.74 -9.01 -18.89
N PRO A 159 -2.89 -7.80 -19.49
CA PRO A 159 -2.02 -7.39 -20.58
C PRO A 159 -0.55 -7.30 -20.15
N ARG A 160 -0.29 -6.79 -18.93
CA ARG A 160 1.07 -6.66 -18.42
C ARG A 160 1.68 -8.02 -18.08
N TYR A 161 0.92 -8.91 -17.45
CA TYR A 161 1.41 -10.25 -17.14
C TYR A 161 1.72 -11.07 -18.40
N GLN A 162 0.87 -11.00 -19.43
CA GLN A 162 1.11 -11.64 -20.73
C GLN A 162 2.39 -11.12 -21.42
N ARG A 163 2.65 -9.81 -21.33
CA ARG A 163 3.87 -9.20 -21.86
C ARG A 163 5.13 -9.66 -21.11
N LEU A 164 5.03 -9.90 -19.80
CA LEU A 164 6.12 -10.48 -19.01
C LEU A 164 6.39 -11.93 -19.45
N GLN A 165 5.34 -12.73 -19.59
CA GLN A 165 5.46 -14.12 -20.02
C GLN A 165 6.08 -14.26 -21.40
N SER A 166 5.67 -13.44 -22.38
CA SER A 166 6.22 -13.51 -23.74
C SER A 166 7.70 -13.15 -23.84
N ARG A 167 8.23 -12.41 -22.87
CA ARG A 167 9.66 -12.07 -22.76
C ARG A 167 10.42 -12.93 -21.74
N GLY A 168 9.76 -13.87 -21.06
CA GLY A 168 10.37 -14.68 -20.01
C GLY A 168 10.80 -13.89 -18.77
N ILE A 169 10.26 -12.68 -18.56
CA ILE A 169 10.62 -11.81 -17.44
C ILE A 169 9.83 -12.21 -16.20
N ARG A 170 10.53 -12.35 -15.06
CA ARG A 170 9.92 -12.51 -13.74
C ARG A 170 9.99 -11.18 -13.00
N GLY A 171 8.89 -10.79 -12.35
CA GLY A 171 8.82 -9.55 -11.58
C GLY A 171 7.74 -9.60 -10.51
N SER A 172 7.97 -8.89 -9.41
CA SER A 172 6.99 -8.74 -8.32
C SER A 172 5.72 -8.03 -8.82
N LEU A 173 4.59 -8.24 -8.15
CA LEU A 173 3.34 -7.56 -8.50
C LEU A 173 3.49 -6.03 -8.51
N ASN A 174 4.17 -5.49 -7.50
CA ASN A 174 4.46 -4.06 -7.41
C ASN A 174 5.26 -3.57 -8.65
N TRP A 175 6.27 -4.33 -9.08
CA TRP A 175 7.14 -3.91 -10.19
C TRP A 175 6.39 -3.73 -11.51
N PHE A 176 5.48 -4.64 -11.89
CA PHE A 176 4.78 -4.48 -13.18
C PHE A 176 3.41 -3.81 -13.07
N LEU A 177 2.79 -3.70 -11.89
CA LEU A 177 1.45 -3.08 -11.75
C LEU A 177 1.51 -1.63 -11.27
N ASN A 178 2.47 -1.30 -10.40
CA ASN A 178 2.56 0.01 -9.76
C ASN A 178 3.43 0.99 -10.56
N CYS A 179 3.09 1.17 -11.83
CA CYS A 179 3.76 2.13 -12.70
C CYS A 179 2.84 2.60 -13.82
N SER A 180 3.18 3.74 -14.43
CA SER A 180 2.51 4.21 -15.65
C SER A 180 2.75 3.24 -16.80
N ASP A 181 1.93 3.31 -17.85
CA ASP A 181 2.11 2.46 -19.03
C ASP A 181 3.45 2.75 -19.73
N GLN A 182 3.87 4.01 -19.74
CA GLN A 182 5.19 4.41 -20.23
C GLN A 182 6.32 3.73 -19.44
N ARG A 183 6.33 3.86 -18.10
CA ARG A 183 7.38 3.24 -17.27
C ARG A 183 7.37 1.72 -17.36
N PHE A 184 6.19 1.12 -17.53
CA PHE A 184 6.08 -0.32 -17.75
C PHE A 184 6.76 -0.74 -19.06
N GLU A 185 6.59 0.03 -20.14
CA GLU A 185 7.22 -0.27 -21.43
C GLU A 185 8.73 -0.05 -21.39
N GLU A 186 9.21 1.04 -20.77
CA GLU A 186 10.64 1.29 -20.52
C GLU A 186 11.28 0.11 -19.77
N ARG A 187 10.61 -0.37 -18.72
CA ARG A 187 11.01 -1.56 -17.94
C ARG A 187 11.09 -2.84 -18.78
N LEU A 188 10.20 -3.01 -19.75
CA LEU A 188 10.22 -4.18 -20.64
C LEU A 188 11.37 -4.12 -21.65
N GLN A 189 11.74 -2.92 -22.12
CA GLN A 189 12.75 -2.70 -23.16
C GLN A 189 14.19 -2.92 -22.66
N GLY A 190 14.41 -3.01 -21.35
CA GLY A 190 15.70 -3.35 -20.76
C GLY A 190 16.59 -2.15 -20.44
N ASP A 191 16.09 -0.93 -20.58
CA ASP A 191 16.83 0.30 -20.29
C ASP A 191 16.82 0.69 -18.80
N TYR A 192 16.36 -0.21 -17.93
CA TYR A 192 16.33 0.04 -16.48
C TYR A 192 16.66 -1.22 -15.67
N ILE A 193 17.89 -1.26 -15.13
CA ILE A 193 18.27 -2.18 -14.06
C ILE A 193 17.79 -1.55 -12.76
N GLU A 194 16.68 -2.01 -12.21
CA GLU A 194 16.37 -1.78 -10.80
C GLU A 194 17.01 -2.95 -10.02
N ALA A 195 18.05 -2.65 -9.25
CA ALA A 195 18.77 -3.60 -8.42
C ALA A 195 17.87 -4.13 -7.29
N ASP A 196 17.10 -5.18 -7.56
CA ASP A 196 16.51 -6.04 -6.53
C ASP A 196 17.55 -7.07 -6.02
N ALA A 197 18.79 -6.60 -5.79
CA ALA A 197 19.72 -7.24 -4.88
C ALA A 197 19.79 -6.32 -3.65
N ALA A 198 19.50 -6.86 -2.48
CA ALA A 198 19.50 -6.20 -1.17
C ALA A 198 20.35 -4.92 -1.16
N GLY A 199 19.68 -3.78 -1.01
CA GLY A 199 20.30 -2.46 -1.15
C GLY A 199 21.59 -2.35 -0.36
N LEU A 200 22.63 -1.81 -1.00
CA LEU A 200 23.84 -1.34 -0.36
C LEU A 200 23.47 -0.53 0.88
N SER A 201 23.84 -1.04 2.05
CA SER A 201 23.68 -0.30 3.31
C SER A 201 24.72 0.82 3.33
N PHE A 202 24.27 2.05 3.08
CA PHE A 202 25.12 3.23 3.24
C PHE A 202 24.97 3.77 4.66
N CYS A 203 25.85 3.33 5.57
CA CYS A 203 26.01 3.99 6.87
C CYS A 203 26.84 5.26 6.67
N MET A 204 26.24 6.43 6.86
CA MET A 204 26.97 7.71 6.76
C MET A 204 28.05 7.75 7.85
N GLY A 205 29.32 7.67 7.45
CA GLY A 205 30.49 7.58 8.34
C GLY A 205 31.05 6.17 8.61
N GLY A 206 30.49 5.12 7.98
CA GLY A 206 31.00 3.74 8.04
C GLY A 206 31.82 3.35 6.82
N LYS A 207 32.69 2.36 6.96
CA LYS A 207 33.52 1.81 5.87
C LYS A 207 32.62 1.08 4.86
N LEU A 208 32.83 1.34 3.56
CA LEU A 208 32.10 0.69 2.48
C LEU A 208 32.53 -0.78 2.37
N GLU A 209 31.62 -1.70 2.65
CA GLU A 209 31.86 -3.15 2.46
C GLU A 209 31.26 -3.59 1.13
N LEU A 210 32.10 -4.12 0.24
CA LEU A 210 31.69 -4.65 -1.05
C LEU A 210 31.59 -6.18 -0.97
N PRO A 211 30.53 -6.82 -1.52
CA PRO A 211 30.34 -8.27 -1.40
C PRO A 211 31.27 -9.14 -2.25
N TRP A 212 32.25 -8.56 -2.94
CA TRP A 212 33.16 -9.27 -3.86
C TRP A 212 34.58 -8.79 -3.61
N SER A 213 35.19 -9.29 -2.53
CA SER A 213 36.63 -9.14 -2.26
C SER A 213 37.15 -10.37 -1.52
N GLU A 214 36.90 -11.55 -2.07
CA GLU A 214 37.69 -12.75 -1.76
C GLU A 214 37.81 -13.52 -3.07
N MET A 215 38.82 -13.16 -3.87
CA MET A 215 39.52 -14.03 -4.83
C MET A 215 40.54 -13.18 -5.59
N VAL A 216 41.57 -12.71 -4.88
CA VAL A 216 42.90 -12.51 -5.46
C VAL A 216 43.86 -13.08 -4.43
N SER A 217 44.27 -14.33 -4.66
CA SER A 217 45.40 -14.92 -3.96
C SER A 217 46.67 -14.35 -4.58
N ASP A 218 47.30 -13.39 -3.89
CA ASP A 218 48.67 -13.00 -4.16
C ASP A 218 49.57 -14.08 -3.53
N GLU A 219 50.09 -14.99 -4.35
CA GLU A 219 51.33 -15.70 -4.01
C GLU A 219 52.48 -14.77 -4.40
N GLU A 220 53.11 -14.16 -3.40
CA GLU A 220 54.42 -13.54 -3.55
C GLU A 220 55.47 -14.48 -2.96
N ASP A 221 56.33 -14.95 -3.87
CA ASP A 221 57.63 -15.56 -3.62
C ASP A 221 58.49 -14.63 -2.75
N GLU A 222 59.03 -15.13 -1.64
CA GLU A 222 60.22 -14.57 -1.02
C GLU A 222 61.31 -15.64 -0.93
N SER A 223 62.16 -15.65 -1.96
CA SER A 223 63.55 -16.07 -1.83
C SER A 223 64.36 -14.96 -1.18
N GLU A 224 65.14 -15.25 -0.14
CA GLU A 224 66.57 -14.93 -0.10
C GLU A 224 67.30 -15.56 1.09
N ASP A 225 68.51 -16.00 0.77
CA ASP A 225 69.53 -16.68 1.58
C ASP A 225 70.11 -15.82 2.73
N GLU A 226 70.60 -16.47 3.80
CA GLU A 226 72.03 -16.36 4.18
C GLU A 226 72.48 -17.42 5.22
N VAL A 227 73.45 -18.21 4.74
CA VAL A 227 74.62 -18.95 5.30
C VAL A 227 74.98 -18.80 6.79
N PRO A 228 75.69 -19.79 7.38
CA PRO A 228 77.17 -19.76 7.42
C PRO A 228 77.89 -21.01 6.85
#